data_AF-A0A1H9BR44-F1
#
_entry.id   AF-A0A1H9BR44-F1
#
_cell.length_a   1.000
_cell.length_b   1.000
_cell.length_c   1.000
_cell.angle_alpha   90.00
_cell.angle_beta   90.00
_cell.angle_gamma   90.00
#
_symmetry.space_group_name_H-M   'P 1'
#
loop_
_entity.id
_entity.type
_entity.pdbx_description
1 polymer ?
#
loop_
_entity_poly.entity_id
_entity_poly.type
_entity_poly.pdbx_seq_one_letter_code
_entity_poly.pdbx_strand_id
1 'polypeptide(L)'
;MSELVKEASFDKEALQKKATEYFAKNKDAKVVFLTADGFMFLKRNFASDHANTLEGNEVFEFKNPNHVESDTDQTEDSNTQLTEEQKQLLASGLKKENYNAIKALVKVLNIETPDQKAETLIKALEDYKANNPID
;
A
#
# COMPACT_ATOMS: atom_id res chain seq x y z
N MET A 1 46.30 -10.08 -8.39
CA MET A 1 44.95 -10.17 -8.96
C MET A 1 44.02 -10.28 -7.77
N SER A 2 43.55 -9.13 -7.30
CA SER A 2 42.88 -9.02 -6.01
C SER A 2 41.42 -9.43 -6.14
N GLU A 3 41.00 -10.26 -5.19
CA GLU A 3 39.65 -10.71 -4.87
C GLU A 3 38.53 -9.90 -5.53
N LEU A 4 37.70 -10.62 -6.26
CA LEU A 4 36.37 -10.20 -6.68
C LEU A 4 35.53 -10.02 -5.41
N VAL A 5 35.53 -8.80 -4.87
CA VAL A 5 34.55 -8.37 -3.87
C VAL A 5 33.21 -8.40 -4.58
N LYS A 6 32.48 -9.52 -4.48
CA LYS A 6 31.04 -9.54 -4.69
C LYS A 6 30.43 -8.75 -3.55
N GLU A 7 30.55 -7.43 -3.64
CA GLU A 7 29.60 -6.55 -2.97
C GLU A 7 28.22 -7.00 -3.43
N ALA A 8 27.29 -7.07 -2.48
CA ALA A 8 25.88 -7.36 -2.72
C ALA A 8 25.26 -6.20 -3.51
N SER A 9 25.69 -6.03 -4.76
CA SER A 9 25.10 -5.15 -5.73
C SER A 9 23.79 -5.80 -6.12
N PHE A 10 22.67 -5.29 -5.60
CA PHE A 10 21.36 -5.69 -6.08
C PHE A 10 21.27 -5.38 -7.58
N ASP A 11 21.42 -6.40 -8.42
CA ASP A 11 21.27 -6.27 -9.87
C ASP A 11 19.78 -6.10 -10.19
N LYS A 12 19.32 -4.85 -10.19
CA LYS A 12 17.97 -4.48 -10.65
C LYS A 12 17.65 -5.07 -12.02
N GLU A 13 18.66 -5.19 -12.89
CA GLU A 13 18.55 -5.86 -14.20
C GLU A 13 18.17 -7.35 -14.08
N ALA A 14 18.70 -8.07 -13.08
CA ALA A 14 18.38 -9.47 -12.84
C ALA A 14 16.93 -9.63 -12.33
N LEU A 15 16.47 -8.73 -11.46
CA LEU A 15 15.08 -8.69 -10.99
C LEU A 15 14.11 -8.37 -12.13
N GLN A 16 14.47 -7.40 -12.98
CA GLN A 16 13.69 -7.04 -14.16
C GLN A 16 13.57 -8.20 -15.14
N LYS A 17 14.66 -8.94 -15.38
CA LYS A 17 14.64 -10.14 -16.21
C LYS A 17 13.71 -11.21 -15.63
N LYS A 18 13.78 -11.46 -14.32
CA LYS A 18 12.91 -12.41 -13.62
C LYS A 18 11.43 -12.01 -13.72
N ALA A 19 11.12 -10.72 -13.55
CA ALA A 19 9.77 -10.21 -13.75
C ALA A 19 9.28 -10.41 -15.20
N THR A 20 10.14 -10.10 -16.18
CA THR A 20 9.82 -10.28 -17.61
C THR A 20 9.54 -11.74 -17.96
N GLU A 21 10.37 -12.67 -17.45
CA GLU A 21 10.16 -14.12 -17.63
C GLU A 21 8.85 -14.59 -16.99
N TYR A 22 8.47 -14.02 -15.84
CA TYR A 22 7.21 -14.31 -15.20
C TYR A 22 6.02 -13.82 -16.03
N PHE A 23 6.06 -12.59 -16.55
CA PHE A 23 5.01 -12.05 -17.42
C PHE A 23 4.87 -12.82 -18.74
N ALA A 24 5.97 -13.34 -19.29
CA ALA A 24 5.93 -14.18 -20.47
C ALA A 24 5.12 -15.48 -20.24
N LYS A 25 5.19 -16.03 -19.01
CA LYS A 25 4.43 -17.22 -18.60
C LYS A 25 3.03 -16.89 -18.09
N ASN A 26 2.85 -15.73 -17.46
CA ASN A 26 1.63 -15.29 -16.79
C ASN A 26 1.16 -13.97 -17.38
N LYS A 27 0.54 -14.03 -18.55
CA LYS A 27 0.11 -12.83 -19.30
C LYS A 27 -0.97 -12.01 -18.59
N ASP A 28 -1.73 -12.63 -17.68
CA ASP A 28 -2.77 -11.98 -16.89
C ASP A 28 -2.21 -11.19 -15.69
N ALA A 29 -0.94 -11.41 -15.33
CA ALA A 29 -0.32 -10.68 -14.24
C ALA A 29 -0.04 -9.23 -14.68
N LYS A 30 -0.64 -8.28 -13.97
CA LYS A 30 -0.49 -6.84 -14.25
C LYS A 30 0.82 -6.28 -13.74
N VAL A 31 1.17 -6.66 -12.51
CA VAL A 31 2.32 -6.16 -11.77
C VAL A 31 2.90 -7.28 -10.91
N VAL A 32 4.21 -7.24 -10.69
CA VAL A 32 4.91 -8.07 -9.71
C VAL A 32 5.82 -7.19 -8.87
N PHE A 33 5.99 -7.57 -7.62
CA PHE A 33 6.85 -6.91 -6.65
C PHE A 33 7.97 -7.85 -6.29
N LEU A 34 9.22 -7.42 -6.46
CA LEU A 34 10.38 -8.20 -6.06
C LEU A 34 11.11 -7.52 -4.91
N THR A 35 11.53 -8.31 -3.94
CA THR A 35 12.37 -7.83 -2.84
C THR A 35 13.83 -7.97 -3.21
N ALA A 36 14.68 -7.26 -2.47
CA ALA A 36 16.13 -7.23 -2.71
C ALA A 36 16.74 -8.66 -2.74
N ASP A 37 16.32 -9.54 -1.83
CA ASP A 37 16.72 -10.95 -1.78
C ASP A 37 16.26 -11.82 -2.97
N GLY A 38 15.55 -11.22 -3.94
CA GLY A 38 15.11 -11.86 -5.16
C GLY A 38 13.80 -12.64 -5.04
N PHE A 39 13.08 -12.53 -3.93
CA PHE A 39 11.72 -13.07 -3.83
C PHE A 39 10.73 -12.24 -4.65
N MET A 40 9.69 -12.89 -5.18
CA MET A 40 8.68 -12.27 -6.02
C MET A 40 7.29 -12.47 -5.42
N PHE A 41 6.51 -11.41 -5.42
CA PHE A 41 5.17 -11.34 -4.87
C PHE A 41 4.21 -10.69 -5.87
N LEU A 42 2.94 -11.06 -5.78
CA LEU A 42 1.87 -10.46 -6.59
C LEU A 42 1.18 -9.28 -5.89
N LYS A 43 1.42 -9.10 -4.59
CA LYS A 43 0.85 -8.01 -3.80
C LYS A 43 1.97 -7.25 -3.09
N ARG A 44 1.91 -5.92 -3.15
CA ARG A 44 2.88 -5.03 -2.51
C ARG A 44 3.01 -5.29 -1.01
N ASN A 45 1.89 -5.42 -0.30
CA ASN A 45 1.90 -5.63 1.16
C ASN A 45 2.75 -6.84 1.58
N PHE A 46 2.66 -7.96 0.85
CA PHE A 46 3.48 -9.13 1.15
C PHE A 46 4.96 -8.93 0.83
N ALA A 47 5.27 -8.22 -0.26
CA ALA A 47 6.65 -7.85 -0.56
C ALA A 47 7.22 -6.91 0.50
N SER A 48 6.43 -5.92 0.95
CA SER A 48 6.82 -4.98 2.00
C SER A 48 6.99 -5.66 3.35
N ASP A 49 6.06 -6.53 3.76
CA ASP A 49 6.19 -7.32 4.99
C ASP A 49 7.46 -8.17 4.99
N HIS A 50 7.81 -8.75 3.84
CA HIS A 50 9.04 -9.53 3.67
C HIS A 50 10.28 -8.64 3.66
N ALA A 51 10.27 -7.54 2.91
CA ALA A 51 11.38 -6.58 2.84
C ALA A 51 11.70 -5.95 4.20
N ASN A 52 10.68 -5.71 5.04
CA ASN A 52 10.85 -5.23 6.41
C ASN A 52 11.68 -6.18 7.29
N THR A 53 11.79 -7.46 6.91
CA THR A 53 12.63 -8.45 7.62
C THR A 53 14.06 -8.54 7.07
N LEU A 54 14.34 -7.85 5.95
CA LEU A 54 15.63 -7.85 5.26
C LEU A 54 16.41 -6.57 5.55
N GLU A 55 17.73 -6.68 5.56
CA GLU A 55 18.61 -5.50 5.55
C GLU A 55 18.52 -4.83 4.18
N GLY A 56 17.85 -3.67 4.14
CA GLY A 56 17.65 -2.87 2.93
C GLY A 56 16.22 -2.38 2.76
N ASN A 57 15.24 -3.19 3.19
CA ASN A 57 13.80 -2.89 3.06
C ASN A 57 13.40 -2.39 1.66
N GLU A 58 14.04 -2.93 0.63
CA GLU A 58 13.80 -2.52 -0.75
C GLU A 58 12.78 -3.45 -1.42
N VAL A 59 11.76 -2.83 -2.00
CA VAL A 59 10.77 -3.47 -2.86
C VAL A 59 10.81 -2.81 -4.23
N PHE A 60 11.00 -3.61 -5.26
CA PHE A 60 11.02 -3.20 -6.65
C PHE A 60 9.72 -3.62 -7.34
N GLU A 61 9.02 -2.64 -7.90
CA GLU A 61 7.82 -2.89 -8.69
C GLU A 61 8.18 -3.02 -10.17
N PHE A 62 7.65 -4.05 -10.82
CA PHE A 62 7.73 -4.23 -12.26
C PHE A 62 6.33 -4.41 -12.84
N LYS A 63 5.98 -3.57 -13.82
CA LYS A 63 4.70 -3.66 -14.54
C LYS A 63 4.85 -4.49 -15.81
N ASN A 64 3.80 -5.22 -16.17
CA ASN A 64 3.78 -6.03 -17.38
C ASN A 64 3.59 -5.14 -18.61
N PRO A 65 4.59 -5.02 -19.51
CA PRO A 65 4.46 -4.17 -20.69
C PRO A 65 3.41 -4.70 -21.69
N ASN A 66 3.04 -5.97 -21.61
CA ASN A 66 2.00 -6.56 -22.47
C ASN A 66 0.60 -6.39 -21.89
N HIS A 67 0.48 -5.91 -20.65
CA HIS A 67 -0.81 -5.59 -20.05
C HIS A 67 -1.11 -4.12 -20.34
N VAL A 68 -1.94 -3.88 -21.35
CA VAL A 68 -2.41 -2.54 -21.69
C VAL A 68 -3.40 -2.13 -20.62
N GLU A 69 -2.94 -1.39 -19.61
CA GLU A 69 -3.84 -0.74 -18.67
C GLU A 69 -4.69 0.26 -19.47
N SER A 70 -6.00 0.00 -19.59
CA SER A 70 -6.94 1.10 -19.75
C SER A 70 -6.82 1.92 -18.48
N ASP A 71 -6.45 3.18 -18.62
CA ASP A 71 -6.17 4.19 -17.57
C ASP A 71 -7.22 4.24 -16.44
N THR A 72 -7.19 3.27 -15.54
CA THR A 72 -7.95 3.30 -14.30
C THR A 72 -7.23 2.43 -13.29
N ASP A 73 -6.85 3.06 -12.18
CA ASP A 73 -6.12 2.50 -11.05
C ASP A 73 -4.62 2.31 -11.25
N GLN A 74 -3.87 3.39 -11.02
CA GLN A 74 -2.94 3.45 -9.88
C GLN A 74 -2.20 4.80 -9.85
N THR A 75 -2.62 5.65 -8.92
CA THR A 75 -1.67 6.46 -8.15
C THR A 75 -1.82 6.04 -6.70
N GLU A 76 -0.95 5.10 -6.29
CA GLU A 76 -0.49 5.01 -4.90
C GLU A 76 0.32 6.29 -4.62
N ASP A 77 -0.38 7.40 -4.42
CA ASP A 77 0.16 8.56 -3.75
C ASP A 77 -0.48 8.63 -2.37
N SER A 78 0.33 9.03 -1.39
CA SER A 78 0.04 9.14 0.04
C SER A 78 -1.03 10.19 0.38
N ASN A 79 -2.22 10.04 -0.20
CA ASN A 79 -3.40 10.81 0.10
C ASN A 79 -4.49 9.81 0.44
N THR A 80 -4.90 9.75 1.69
CA THR A 80 -5.99 8.91 2.18
C THR A 80 -7.28 9.38 1.52
N GLN A 81 -7.49 9.00 0.25
CA GLN A 81 -8.64 9.45 -0.52
C GLN A 81 -9.82 8.62 -0.02
N LEU A 82 -10.49 9.17 0.99
CA LEU A 82 -11.75 8.65 1.48
C LEU A 82 -12.70 8.53 0.29
N THR A 83 -13.37 7.39 0.18
CA THR A 83 -14.49 7.22 -0.75
C THR A 83 -15.56 8.28 -0.47
N GLU A 84 -16.42 8.60 -1.44
CA GLU A 84 -17.49 9.57 -1.25
C GLU A 84 -18.40 9.21 -0.06
N GLU A 85 -18.68 7.91 0.14
CA GLU A 85 -19.41 7.41 1.30
C GLU A 85 -18.69 7.71 2.62
N GLN A 86 -17.37 7.51 2.66
CA GLN A 86 -16.52 7.79 3.82
C GLN A 86 -16.40 9.29 4.11
N LYS A 87 -16.28 10.13 3.08
CA LYS A 87 -16.31 11.60 3.23
C LYS A 87 -17.64 12.07 3.78
N GLN A 88 -18.75 11.56 3.23
CA GLN A 88 -20.10 11.91 3.70
C GLN A 88 -20.33 11.46 5.15
N LEU A 89 -19.81 10.28 5.49
CA LEU A 89 -19.82 9.74 6.85
C LEU A 89 -18.99 10.59 7.81
N LEU A 90 -17.79 11.03 7.42
CA LEU A 90 -16.94 11.93 8.20
C LEU A 90 -17.54 13.34 8.31
N ALA A 91 -18.26 13.80 7.28
CA ALA A 91 -18.89 15.11 7.27
C ALA A 91 -20.11 15.19 8.20
N SER A 92 -20.98 14.18 8.19
CA SER A 92 -22.31 14.25 8.83
C SER A 92 -22.80 12.96 9.50
N GLY A 93 -22.09 11.84 9.33
CA GLY A 93 -22.54 10.50 9.70
C GLY A 93 -21.82 9.88 10.92
N LEU A 94 -21.06 10.66 11.68
CA LEU A 94 -20.37 10.23 12.91
C LEU A 94 -21.36 9.99 14.07
N LYS A 95 -22.20 8.97 13.95
CA LYS A 95 -23.19 8.56 14.96
C LYS A 95 -22.92 7.15 15.46
N LYS A 96 -23.28 6.85 16.70
CA LYS A 96 -23.10 5.50 17.31
C LYS A 96 -23.75 4.38 16.48
N GLU A 97 -24.82 4.69 15.76
CA GLU A 97 -25.52 3.78 14.84
C GLU A 97 -24.61 3.31 13.67
N ASN A 98 -23.65 4.14 13.27
CA ASN A 98 -22.69 3.87 12.20
C ASN A 98 -21.35 3.34 12.73
N TYR A 99 -21.33 2.74 13.93
CA TYR A 99 -20.11 2.29 14.61
C TYR A 99 -19.16 1.49 13.73
N ASN A 100 -19.67 0.54 12.94
CA ASN A 100 -18.85 -0.28 12.05
C ASN A 100 -18.14 0.56 10.98
N ALA A 101 -18.85 1.53 10.41
CA ALA A 101 -18.32 2.41 9.39
C ALA A 101 -17.34 3.45 9.98
N ILE A 102 -17.61 3.96 11.18
CA ILE A 102 -16.70 4.80 11.96
C ILE A 102 -15.41 4.07 12.30
N LYS A 103 -15.51 2.81 12.74
CA LYS A 103 -14.34 1.97 13.02
C LYS A 103 -13.50 1.70 11.77
N ALA A 104 -14.15 1.51 10.63
CA ALA A 104 -13.47 1.39 9.34
C ALA A 104 -12.75 2.70 8.98
N LEU A 105 -13.42 3.84 9.12
CA LEU A 105 -12.83 5.17 8.90
C LEU A 105 -11.58 5.41 9.75
N VAL A 106 -11.65 5.14 11.06
CA VAL A 106 -10.50 5.29 11.97
C VAL A 106 -9.31 4.46 11.52
N LYS A 107 -9.55 3.23 11.01
CA LYS A 107 -8.49 2.37 10.47
C LYS A 107 -7.94 2.89 9.14
N VAL A 108 -8.80 3.34 8.24
CA VAL A 108 -8.39 3.89 6.94
C VAL A 108 -7.53 5.15 7.15
N LEU A 109 -7.95 6.01 8.07
CA LEU A 109 -7.25 7.24 8.43
C LEU A 109 -6.07 7.02 9.39
N ASN A 110 -5.84 5.77 9.80
CA ASN A 110 -4.80 5.36 10.75
C ASN A 110 -4.76 6.21 12.03
N ILE A 111 -5.94 6.52 12.60
CA ILE A 111 -6.07 7.35 13.80
C ILE A 111 -5.89 6.48 15.04
N GLU A 112 -4.94 6.84 15.91
CA GLU A 112 -4.73 6.17 17.19
C GLU A 112 -5.81 6.57 18.21
N THR A 113 -6.48 5.57 18.79
CA THR A 113 -7.53 5.78 19.80
C THR A 113 -7.27 4.93 21.04
N PRO A 114 -7.49 5.45 22.26
CA PRO A 114 -7.19 4.73 23.50
C PRO A 114 -8.11 3.51 23.72
N ASP A 115 -9.31 3.52 23.15
CA ASP A 115 -10.24 2.39 23.19
C ASP A 115 -11.14 2.37 21.94
N GLN A 116 -11.84 1.25 21.73
CA GLN A 116 -12.74 1.06 20.58
C GLN A 116 -14.21 1.42 20.90
N LYS A 117 -14.49 2.25 21.91
CA LYS A 117 -15.85 2.71 22.19
C LYS A 117 -16.29 3.69 21.12
N ALA A 118 -17.57 3.65 20.76
CA ALA A 118 -18.13 4.52 19.73
C ALA A 118 -17.87 6.01 20.00
N GLU A 119 -17.97 6.45 21.26
CA GLU A 119 -17.71 7.83 21.67
C GLU A 119 -16.25 8.26 21.43
N THR A 120 -15.31 7.38 21.77
CA THR A 120 -13.88 7.60 21.56
C THR A 120 -13.53 7.69 20.08
N LEU A 121 -14.06 6.77 19.26
CA LEU A 121 -13.83 6.76 17.81
C LEU A 121 -14.45 7.98 17.12
N ILE A 122 -15.67 8.38 17.51
CA ILE A 122 -16.34 9.57 16.98
C ILE A 122 -15.51 10.80 17.29
N LYS A 123 -15.12 10.98 18.56
CA LYS A 123 -14.32 12.14 18.98
C LYS A 123 -13.00 12.22 18.20
N ALA A 124 -12.31 11.10 18.03
CA ALA A 124 -11.06 11.06 17.28
C ALA A 124 -11.23 11.48 15.81
N LEU A 125 -12.34 11.09 15.17
CA LEU A 125 -12.67 11.53 13.80
C LEU A 125 -13.08 13.00 13.72
N GLU A 126 -13.78 13.52 14.73
CA GLU A 126 -14.11 14.95 14.83
C GLU A 126 -12.85 15.80 15.01
N ASP A 127 -11.94 15.38 15.89
CA ASP A 127 -10.65 16.02 16.10
C ASP A 127 -9.79 15.96 14.81
N TYR A 128 -9.81 14.82 14.11
CA TYR A 128 -9.14 14.68 12.81
C TYR A 128 -9.70 15.65 11.76
N LYS A 129 -11.04 15.74 11.65
CA LYS A 129 -11.73 16.66 10.72
C LYS A 129 -11.44 18.13 11.03
N ALA A 130 -11.37 18.50 12.31
CA ALA A 130 -11.05 19.87 12.71
C ALA A 130 -9.62 20.27 12.34
N ASN A 131 -8.68 19.33 12.39
CA ASN A 131 -7.27 19.56 12.05
C ASN A 131 -6.96 19.35 10.55
N ASN A 132 -7.83 18.67 9.82
CA ASN A 132 -7.72 18.39 8.39
C ASN A 132 -9.03 18.78 7.70
N PRO A 133 -9.28 20.09 7.48
CA PRO A 133 -10.46 20.53 6.76
C PRO A 133 -10.44 19.91 5.37
N ILE A 134 -11.43 19.05 5.12
CA ILE A 134 -11.70 18.49 3.80
C ILE A 134 -12.40 19.60 3.02
N ASP A 135 -11.68 20.23 2.10
CA ASP A 135 -12.20 21.19 1.11
C ASP A 135 -13.14 20.49 0.12
#